data_AF-A0A6P8YGH5-F1
#
_entry.id   AF-A0A6P8YGH5-F1
#
_cell.length_a   1.000
_cell.length_b   1.000
_cell.length_c   1.000
_cell.angle_alpha   90.00
_cell.angle_beta   90.00
_cell.angle_gamma   90.00
#
_symmetry.space_group_name_H-M   'P 1'
#
loop_
_entity.id
_entity.type
_entity.pdbx_description
1 polymer ?
#
loop_
_entity_poly.entity_id
_entity_poly.type
_entity_poly.pdbx_seq_one_letter_code
_entity_poly.pdbx_strand_id
1 'polypeptide(L)'
;MSETLTQHLRSIAVLWNENKVCSEEEVEAVLNSYRTLRNGCAGSPEYQTSCTSNASLLDDTLQIMEFLLEKEDETSALCVRVATQFLGNLIVNHSDNQLLVWEKFSTLLKKMLASKDLKLKNFSAMVIYNILLGHPDLCAPKPYGIDLLASFLKHAVMECEFGVYATELFLSTPDVFEESYPSLDIECRLRLLEICHDILLSLPENTTKVEDKKRKDLPKAEPTRKILMPCLKFMVEQLKRRSFLILKTSAHYADSLEPREVSKLIEVVACASSKDPYNAELQMDKSLLIDCTFLLKSIHMVGQTGDNEFSPIHKLSALNISDKGVENQVEQHPAFGFKACLVRLIGNLCWRHKENQDQVRELDGIPLLLDCCSIDARNPLMIQWVVLAIRNLCENNKDNQAVIAAMNREGSIDTRMLHDLGLTLHADDKSNKVRIVPLKSK
;
A
#
# COMPACT_ATOMS: atom_id res chain seq x y z
N MET A 1 42.70 -1.85 -11.60
CA MET A 1 42.23 -3.24 -11.77
C MET A 1 43.34 -4.08 -12.40
N SER A 2 43.48 -5.37 -12.04
CA SER A 2 44.51 -6.23 -12.65
C SER A 2 44.12 -6.61 -14.08
N GLU A 3 45.00 -6.36 -15.05
CA GLU A 3 44.78 -6.68 -16.47
C GLU A 3 44.62 -8.19 -16.71
N THR A 4 45.28 -9.02 -15.89
CA THR A 4 45.17 -10.49 -15.94
C THR A 4 43.77 -10.97 -15.61
N LEU A 5 43.05 -10.26 -14.73
CA LEU A 5 41.72 -10.64 -14.26
C LEU A 5 40.67 -10.47 -15.37
N THR A 6 40.72 -9.34 -16.07
CA THR A 6 39.77 -9.06 -17.16
C THR A 6 40.06 -9.92 -18.39
N GLN A 7 41.33 -10.17 -18.70
CA GLN A 7 41.71 -11.13 -19.75
C GLN A 7 41.19 -12.53 -19.45
N HIS A 8 41.24 -12.98 -18.19
CA HIS A 8 40.70 -14.27 -17.79
C HIS A 8 39.19 -14.37 -18.01
N LEU A 9 38.41 -13.39 -17.52
CA LEU A 9 36.96 -13.35 -17.72
C LEU A 9 36.60 -13.33 -19.21
N ARG A 10 37.31 -12.54 -20.02
CA ARG A 10 37.11 -12.50 -21.47
C ARG A 10 37.37 -13.84 -22.14
N SER A 11 38.47 -14.51 -21.76
CA SER A 11 38.79 -15.83 -22.30
C SER A 11 37.69 -16.85 -21.99
N ILE A 12 37.14 -16.81 -20.77
CA ILE A 12 36.05 -17.71 -20.37
C ILE A 12 34.74 -17.36 -21.07
N ALA A 13 34.39 -16.08 -21.17
CA ALA A 13 33.18 -15.62 -21.86
C ALA A 13 33.15 -16.10 -23.32
N VAL A 14 34.27 -15.94 -24.04
CA VAL A 14 34.45 -16.46 -25.41
C VAL A 14 34.31 -17.99 -25.44
N LEU A 15 35.03 -18.70 -24.58
CA LEU A 15 35.02 -20.17 -24.53
C LEU A 15 33.61 -20.73 -24.30
N TRP A 16 32.87 -20.19 -23.33
CA TRP A 16 31.52 -20.65 -23.02
C TRP A 16 30.52 -20.30 -24.11
N ASN A 17 30.71 -19.17 -24.79
CA ASN A 17 29.87 -18.81 -25.92
C ASN A 17 30.03 -19.78 -27.10
N GLU A 18 31.27 -20.20 -27.37
CA GLU A 18 31.60 -21.14 -28.45
C GLU A 18 31.20 -22.57 -28.13
N ASN A 19 31.55 -23.06 -26.94
CA ASN A 19 31.40 -24.47 -26.59
C ASN A 19 30.05 -24.81 -25.95
N LYS A 20 29.31 -23.82 -25.43
CA LYS A 20 28.04 -23.96 -24.70
C LYS A 20 28.11 -24.89 -23.47
N VAL A 21 29.31 -25.22 -23.00
CA VAL A 21 29.58 -26.06 -21.82
C VAL A 21 30.61 -25.36 -20.94
N CYS A 22 30.50 -25.55 -19.62
CA CYS A 22 31.48 -25.10 -18.64
C CYS A 22 31.85 -26.26 -17.70
N SER A 23 33.07 -26.26 -17.19
CA SER A 23 33.47 -27.14 -16.08
C SER A 23 33.28 -26.45 -14.72
N GLU A 24 33.13 -27.22 -13.65
CA GLU A 24 33.02 -26.68 -12.29
C GLU A 24 34.27 -25.86 -11.89
N GLU A 25 35.45 -26.28 -12.32
CA GLU A 25 36.72 -25.57 -12.10
C GLU A 25 36.73 -24.19 -12.77
N GLU A 26 36.19 -24.08 -13.99
CA GLU A 26 36.04 -22.80 -14.69
C GLU A 26 35.08 -21.88 -13.94
N VAL A 27 33.93 -22.40 -13.49
CA VAL A 27 32.94 -21.59 -12.74
C VAL A 27 33.53 -21.10 -11.42
N GLU A 28 34.30 -21.92 -10.69
CA GLU A 28 34.96 -21.48 -9.46
C GLU A 28 36.04 -20.41 -9.72
N ALA A 29 36.77 -20.50 -10.83
CA ALA A 29 37.73 -19.45 -11.23
C ALA A 29 37.04 -18.11 -11.55
N VAL A 30 35.91 -18.15 -12.28
CA VAL A 30 35.06 -16.98 -12.55
C VAL A 30 34.48 -16.41 -11.26
N LEU A 31 33.96 -17.25 -10.37
CA LEU A 31 33.44 -16.85 -9.06
C LEU A 31 34.49 -16.09 -8.24
N ASN A 32 35.72 -16.61 -8.16
CA ASN A 32 36.81 -15.93 -7.46
C ASN A 32 37.21 -14.61 -8.13
N SER A 33 37.05 -14.51 -9.45
CA SER A 33 37.24 -13.27 -10.18
C SER A 33 36.19 -12.21 -9.78
N TYR A 34 34.90 -12.57 -9.73
CA TYR A 34 33.86 -11.66 -9.27
C TYR A 34 33.97 -11.29 -7.79
N ARG A 35 34.41 -12.21 -6.92
CA ARG A 35 34.72 -11.88 -5.51
C ARG A 35 35.78 -10.78 -5.42
N THR A 36 36.82 -10.89 -6.23
CA THR A 36 37.91 -9.91 -6.30
C THR A 36 37.39 -8.56 -6.81
N LEU A 37 36.63 -8.54 -7.91
CA LEU A 37 36.03 -7.31 -8.47
C LEU A 37 35.08 -6.62 -7.49
N ARG A 38 34.16 -7.40 -6.89
CA ARG A 38 33.19 -6.91 -5.89
C ARG A 38 33.89 -6.24 -4.72
N ASN A 39 34.94 -6.89 -4.19
CA ASN A 39 35.69 -6.36 -3.05
C ASN A 39 36.50 -5.13 -3.44
N GLY A 40 37.08 -5.11 -4.65
CA GLY A 40 37.82 -3.94 -5.15
C GLY A 40 36.94 -2.70 -5.32
N CYS A 41 35.67 -2.88 -5.72
CA CYS A 41 34.72 -1.77 -5.84
C CYS A 41 34.19 -1.25 -4.50
N ALA A 42 34.35 -1.99 -3.40
CA ALA A 42 33.81 -1.62 -2.10
C ALA A 42 34.53 -0.38 -1.54
N GLY A 43 33.94 0.80 -1.71
CA GLY A 43 34.44 2.06 -1.17
C GLY A 43 35.59 2.70 -1.95
N SER A 44 35.87 2.27 -3.20
CA SER A 44 36.89 2.88 -4.06
C SER A 44 36.29 3.34 -5.40
N PRO A 45 35.98 4.64 -5.54
CA PRO A 45 35.54 5.23 -6.80
C PRO A 45 36.53 5.03 -7.94
N GLU A 46 37.84 5.12 -7.67
CA GLU A 46 38.87 4.92 -8.69
C GLU A 46 38.87 3.49 -9.24
N TYR A 47 38.63 2.50 -8.36
CA TYR A 47 38.51 1.12 -8.79
C TYR A 47 37.22 0.89 -9.59
N GLN A 48 36.10 1.49 -9.16
CA GLN A 48 34.83 1.47 -9.90
C GLN A 48 35.01 2.03 -11.32
N THR A 49 35.64 3.20 -11.47
CA THR A 49 35.93 3.80 -12.79
C THR A 49 36.92 2.96 -13.60
N SER A 50 37.93 2.35 -12.95
CA SER A 50 38.88 1.46 -13.63
C SER A 50 38.19 0.22 -14.22
N CYS A 51 37.14 -0.28 -13.58
CA CYS A 51 36.38 -1.43 -14.09
C CYS A 51 35.60 -1.06 -15.36
N THR A 52 34.88 0.06 -15.35
CA THR A 52 34.08 0.51 -16.51
C THR A 52 34.92 1.11 -17.64
N SER A 53 36.13 1.59 -17.34
CA SER A 53 37.12 1.97 -18.37
C SER A 53 37.59 0.79 -19.21
N ASN A 54 37.44 -0.45 -18.73
CA ASN A 54 37.73 -1.63 -19.54
C ASN A 54 36.52 -1.94 -20.44
N ALA A 55 36.71 -1.75 -21.75
CA ALA A 55 35.64 -1.83 -22.73
C ALA A 55 34.91 -3.19 -22.81
N SER A 56 35.54 -4.31 -22.42
CA SER A 56 34.90 -5.64 -22.53
C SER A 56 34.35 -6.18 -21.21
N LEU A 57 34.80 -5.69 -20.05
CA LEU A 57 34.47 -6.32 -18.76
C LEU A 57 32.96 -6.46 -18.53
N LEU A 58 32.17 -5.43 -18.84
CA LEU A 58 30.72 -5.48 -18.66
C LEU A 58 30.04 -6.39 -19.69
N ASP A 59 30.53 -6.45 -20.93
CA ASP A 59 30.04 -7.37 -21.96
C ASP A 59 30.34 -8.82 -21.61
N ASP A 60 31.58 -9.11 -21.23
CA ASP A 60 32.02 -10.43 -20.77
C ASP A 60 31.20 -10.86 -19.55
N THR A 61 30.92 -9.92 -18.63
CA THR A 61 30.09 -10.18 -17.44
C THR A 61 28.65 -10.50 -17.79
N LEU A 62 28.03 -9.74 -18.69
CA LEU A 62 26.66 -10.00 -19.14
C LEU A 62 26.55 -11.40 -19.74
N GLN A 63 27.45 -11.74 -20.66
CA GLN A 63 27.48 -13.04 -21.33
C GLN A 63 27.65 -14.20 -20.34
N ILE A 64 28.58 -14.06 -19.40
CA ILE A 64 28.81 -15.05 -18.34
C ILE A 64 27.56 -15.23 -17.49
N MET A 65 26.94 -14.14 -17.03
CA MET A 65 25.75 -14.22 -16.18
C MET A 65 24.56 -14.84 -16.91
N GLU A 66 24.33 -14.48 -18.18
CA GLU A 66 23.28 -15.08 -19.00
C GLU A 66 23.47 -16.59 -19.17
N PHE A 67 24.69 -17.01 -19.47
CA PHE A 67 25.03 -18.43 -19.63
C PHE A 67 24.82 -19.22 -18.33
N LEU A 68 25.27 -18.67 -17.19
CA LEU A 68 25.17 -19.36 -15.89
C LEU A 68 23.74 -19.39 -15.35
N LEU A 69 22.89 -18.42 -15.71
CA LEU A 69 21.46 -18.42 -15.34
C LEU A 69 20.65 -19.55 -15.98
N GLU A 70 21.16 -20.16 -17.05
CA GLU A 70 20.54 -21.34 -17.68
C GLU A 70 20.93 -22.65 -17.00
N LYS A 71 21.85 -22.62 -16.04
CA LYS A 71 22.31 -23.80 -15.30
C LYS A 71 21.49 -23.97 -14.02
N GLU A 72 21.21 -25.22 -13.67
CA GLU A 72 20.40 -25.58 -12.49
C GLU A 72 21.24 -25.96 -11.26
N ASP A 73 22.56 -25.74 -11.29
CA ASP A 73 23.47 -26.06 -10.20
C ASP A 73 23.76 -24.86 -9.27
N GLU A 74 24.07 -25.16 -8.01
CA GLU A 74 24.29 -24.14 -6.97
C GLU A 74 25.59 -23.36 -7.16
N THR A 75 26.61 -23.93 -7.80
CA THR A 75 27.89 -23.24 -8.06
C THR A 75 27.70 -22.13 -9.08
N SER A 76 26.99 -22.41 -10.18
CA SER A 76 26.55 -21.42 -11.17
C SER A 76 25.66 -20.35 -10.54
N ALA A 77 24.64 -20.75 -9.77
CA ALA A 77 23.76 -19.81 -9.07
C ALA A 77 24.52 -18.89 -8.11
N LEU A 78 25.45 -19.44 -7.32
CA LEU A 78 26.32 -18.67 -6.45
C LEU A 78 27.20 -17.68 -7.23
N CYS A 79 27.75 -18.10 -8.37
CA CYS A 79 28.53 -17.24 -9.24
C CYS A 79 27.72 -16.04 -9.74
N VAL A 80 26.50 -16.26 -10.23
CA VAL A 80 25.59 -15.18 -10.64
C VAL A 80 25.27 -14.24 -9.47
N ARG A 81 24.97 -14.76 -8.27
CA ARG A 81 24.72 -13.93 -7.08
C ARG A 81 25.92 -13.03 -6.74
N VAL A 82 27.15 -13.53 -6.87
CA VAL A 82 28.36 -12.74 -6.60
C VAL A 82 28.63 -11.73 -7.71
N ALA A 83 28.38 -12.08 -8.97
CA ALA A 83 28.44 -11.14 -10.08
C ALA A 83 27.43 -9.98 -9.90
N THR A 84 26.19 -10.26 -9.49
CA THR A 84 25.19 -9.21 -9.19
C THR A 84 25.62 -8.33 -8.01
N GLN A 85 26.26 -8.88 -6.99
CA GLN A 85 26.85 -8.07 -5.91
C GLN A 85 28.00 -7.20 -6.40
N PHE A 86 28.83 -7.71 -7.33
CA PHE A 86 29.84 -6.89 -8.00
C PHE A 86 29.18 -5.70 -8.72
N LEU A 87 28.13 -5.92 -9.51
CA LEU A 87 27.38 -4.84 -10.14
C LEU A 87 26.85 -3.83 -9.10
N GLY A 88 26.32 -4.30 -7.98
CA GLY A 88 25.88 -3.44 -6.88
C GLY A 88 27.01 -2.55 -6.35
N ASN A 89 28.15 -3.14 -5.98
CA ASN A 89 29.29 -2.36 -5.50
C ASN A 89 29.90 -1.47 -6.59
N LEU A 90 29.77 -1.82 -7.87
CA LEU A 90 30.29 -1.04 -9.00
C LEU A 90 29.56 0.30 -9.17
N ILE A 91 28.28 0.35 -8.80
CA ILE A 91 27.40 1.50 -9.04
C ILE A 91 27.12 2.36 -7.80
N VAL A 92 27.43 1.85 -6.60
CA VAL A 92 27.15 2.55 -5.34
C VAL A 92 27.82 3.92 -5.35
N ASN A 93 27.00 4.97 -5.23
CA ASN A 93 27.40 6.38 -5.28
C ASN A 93 28.20 6.78 -6.53
N HIS A 94 28.01 6.09 -7.68
CA HIS A 94 28.74 6.37 -8.91
C HIS A 94 27.79 6.52 -10.11
N SER A 95 27.33 7.75 -10.36
CA SER A 95 26.27 8.06 -11.35
C SER A 95 26.56 7.55 -12.76
N ASP A 96 27.77 7.73 -13.28
CA ASP A 96 28.12 7.29 -14.65
C ASP A 96 28.04 5.76 -14.79
N ASN A 97 28.55 5.03 -13.80
CA ASN A 97 28.48 3.58 -13.76
C ASN A 97 27.04 3.08 -13.64
N GLN A 98 26.16 3.80 -12.93
CA GLN A 98 24.74 3.46 -12.85
C GLN A 98 24.10 3.42 -14.25
N LEU A 99 24.36 4.42 -15.09
CA LEU A 99 23.83 4.47 -16.46
C LEU A 99 24.43 3.37 -17.35
N LEU A 100 25.74 3.14 -17.27
CA LEU A 100 26.40 2.07 -18.04
C LEU A 100 25.87 0.69 -17.68
N VAL A 101 25.69 0.41 -16.39
CA VAL A 101 25.11 -0.85 -15.92
C VAL A 101 23.65 -0.93 -16.31
N TRP A 102 22.88 0.16 -16.24
CA TRP A 102 21.49 0.18 -16.66
C TRP A 102 21.31 -0.16 -18.14
N GLU A 103 22.06 0.53 -19.01
CA GLU A 103 21.99 0.33 -20.46
C GLU A 103 22.26 -1.13 -20.84
N LYS A 104 23.24 -1.77 -20.18
CA LYS A 104 23.65 -3.12 -20.51
C LYS A 104 22.88 -4.23 -19.79
N PHE A 105 22.51 -4.04 -18.52
CA PHE A 105 21.98 -5.11 -17.66
C PHE A 105 20.51 -4.97 -17.29
N SER A 106 19.81 -3.89 -17.65
CA SER A 106 18.41 -3.65 -17.27
C SER A 106 17.48 -4.84 -17.55
N THR A 107 17.56 -5.42 -18.76
CA THR A 107 16.79 -6.61 -19.14
C THR A 107 17.13 -7.84 -18.28
N LEU A 108 18.42 -8.09 -18.04
CA LEU A 108 18.88 -9.21 -17.22
C LEU A 108 18.47 -9.05 -15.76
N LEU A 109 18.66 -7.86 -15.18
CA LEU A 109 18.26 -7.53 -13.82
C LEU A 109 16.75 -7.74 -13.62
N LYS A 110 15.94 -7.31 -14.59
CA LYS A 110 14.49 -7.55 -14.58
C LYS A 110 14.16 -9.05 -14.67
N LYS A 111 14.85 -9.83 -15.50
CA LYS A 111 14.70 -11.30 -15.55
C LYS A 111 15.05 -11.93 -14.19
N MET A 112 16.13 -11.49 -13.56
CA MET A 112 16.59 -12.01 -12.26
C MET A 112 15.67 -11.62 -11.09
N LEU A 113 14.94 -10.50 -11.18
CA LEU A 113 13.88 -10.15 -10.21
C LEU A 113 12.78 -11.20 -10.15
N ALA A 114 12.47 -11.89 -11.25
CA ALA A 114 11.48 -12.97 -11.29
C ALA A 114 12.05 -14.34 -10.88
N SER A 115 13.30 -14.41 -10.44
CA SER A 115 13.94 -15.67 -10.03
C SER A 115 13.30 -16.25 -8.75
N LYS A 116 13.32 -17.58 -8.63
CA LYS A 116 12.99 -18.31 -7.39
C LYS A 116 14.07 -18.17 -6.32
N ASP A 117 15.27 -17.75 -6.73
CA ASP A 117 16.39 -17.50 -5.84
C ASP A 117 16.22 -16.16 -5.12
N LEU A 118 15.83 -16.22 -3.84
CA LEU A 118 15.59 -15.04 -3.00
C LEU A 118 16.82 -14.14 -2.87
N LYS A 119 18.03 -14.71 -2.81
CA LYS A 119 19.27 -13.90 -2.68
C LYS A 119 19.53 -13.15 -3.97
N LEU A 120 19.41 -13.83 -5.10
CA LEU A 120 19.61 -13.20 -6.40
C LEU A 120 18.57 -12.11 -6.68
N LYS A 121 17.30 -12.38 -6.36
CA LYS A 121 16.21 -11.40 -6.41
C LYS A 121 16.53 -10.16 -5.58
N ASN A 122 16.98 -10.34 -4.34
CA ASN A 122 17.34 -9.24 -3.44
C ASN A 122 18.50 -8.40 -3.98
N PHE A 123 19.56 -9.04 -4.50
CA PHE A 123 20.67 -8.30 -5.10
C PHE A 123 20.25 -7.57 -6.37
N SER A 124 19.39 -8.16 -7.19
CA SER A 124 18.87 -7.53 -8.41
C SER A 124 18.01 -6.31 -8.09
N ALA A 125 17.11 -6.42 -7.11
CA ALA A 125 16.32 -5.31 -6.60
C ALA A 125 17.19 -4.19 -6.03
N MET A 126 18.24 -4.54 -5.27
CA MET A 126 19.20 -3.58 -4.72
C MET A 126 19.96 -2.82 -5.81
N VAL A 127 20.42 -3.51 -6.86
CA VAL A 127 21.10 -2.89 -8.00
C VAL A 127 20.16 -1.91 -8.72
N ILE A 128 18.96 -2.37 -9.09
CA ILE A 128 17.98 -1.52 -9.78
C ILE A 128 17.61 -0.31 -8.91
N TYR A 129 17.31 -0.52 -7.62
CA TYR A 129 16.97 0.57 -6.70
C TYR A 129 18.06 1.64 -6.65
N ASN A 130 19.34 1.26 -6.51
CA ASN A 130 20.44 2.21 -6.48
C ASN A 130 20.57 3.01 -7.79
N ILE A 131 20.31 2.38 -8.94
CA ILE A 131 20.28 3.06 -10.24
C ILE A 131 19.14 4.08 -10.28
N LEU A 132 17.92 3.65 -9.93
CA LEU A 132 16.75 4.54 -9.94
C LEU A 132 16.91 5.69 -8.94
N LEU A 133 17.54 5.45 -7.79
CA LEU A 133 17.83 6.49 -6.80
C LEU A 133 18.73 7.59 -7.34
N GLY A 134 19.71 7.23 -8.18
CA GLY A 134 20.58 8.20 -8.88
C GLY A 134 19.95 8.82 -10.12
N HIS A 135 19.02 8.11 -10.77
CA HIS A 135 18.38 8.51 -12.03
C HIS A 135 16.85 8.32 -11.98
N PRO A 136 16.11 9.16 -11.21
CA PRO A 136 14.67 9.01 -11.04
C PRO A 136 13.87 9.14 -12.35
N ASP A 137 14.43 9.80 -13.36
CA ASP A 137 13.81 9.93 -14.70
C ASP A 137 13.58 8.56 -15.38
N LEU A 138 14.29 7.51 -14.94
CA LEU A 138 14.08 6.13 -15.39
C LEU A 138 12.77 5.53 -14.86
N CYS A 139 12.20 6.10 -13.78
CA CYS A 139 10.87 5.75 -13.28
C CYS A 139 9.74 6.31 -14.14
N ALA A 140 10.03 7.26 -15.04
CA ALA A 140 9.01 7.95 -15.83
C ALA A 140 8.08 6.98 -16.57
N PRO A 141 6.78 7.31 -16.67
CA PRO A 141 5.80 6.41 -17.26
C PRO A 141 6.08 6.22 -18.76
N LYS A 142 6.47 4.99 -19.10
CA LYS A 142 6.67 4.46 -20.45
C LYS A 142 6.33 2.97 -20.40
N PRO A 143 6.10 2.28 -21.54
CA PRO A 143 5.83 0.85 -21.52
C PRO A 143 6.83 0.06 -20.67
N TYR A 144 8.11 0.46 -20.71
CA TYR A 144 9.17 -0.12 -19.88
C TYR A 144 9.06 0.25 -18.38
N GLY A 145 8.82 1.52 -18.02
CA GLY A 145 8.71 1.96 -16.63
C GLY A 145 7.51 1.32 -15.91
N ILE A 146 6.36 1.22 -16.60
CA ILE A 146 5.16 0.55 -16.11
C ILE A 146 5.44 -0.94 -15.87
N ASP A 147 6.07 -1.60 -16.84
CA ASP A 147 6.43 -3.01 -16.81
C ASP A 147 7.48 -3.33 -15.72
N LEU A 148 8.40 -2.40 -15.46
CA LEU A 148 9.34 -2.47 -14.34
C LEU A 148 8.64 -2.34 -12.99
N LEU A 149 7.76 -1.35 -12.81
CA LEU A 149 6.95 -1.19 -11.60
C LEU A 149 6.11 -2.45 -11.34
N ALA A 150 5.44 -2.99 -12.36
CA ALA A 150 4.68 -4.23 -12.27
C ALA A 150 5.56 -5.40 -11.82
N SER A 151 6.80 -5.49 -12.31
CA SER A 151 7.74 -6.54 -11.93
C SER A 151 8.15 -6.45 -10.46
N PHE A 152 8.40 -5.24 -9.95
CA PHE A 152 8.66 -5.01 -8.53
C PHE A 152 7.46 -5.41 -7.66
N LEU A 153 6.27 -4.93 -8.02
CA LEU A 153 5.04 -5.25 -7.32
C LEU A 153 4.79 -6.75 -7.27
N LYS A 154 5.01 -7.48 -8.37
CA LYS A 154 4.78 -8.94 -8.46
C LYS A 154 5.81 -9.76 -7.70
N HIS A 155 7.08 -9.42 -7.85
CA HIS A 155 8.15 -10.34 -7.49
C HIS A 155 8.96 -9.92 -6.27
N ALA A 156 9.04 -8.63 -5.94
CA ALA A 156 10.01 -8.12 -4.98
C ALA A 156 9.39 -7.56 -3.69
N VAL A 157 8.27 -6.84 -3.78
CA VAL A 157 7.67 -6.12 -2.62
C VAL A 157 7.45 -7.01 -1.40
N MET A 158 7.02 -8.26 -1.61
CA MET A 158 6.70 -9.19 -0.51
C MET A 158 7.93 -9.89 0.10
N GLU A 159 9.06 -9.88 -0.58
CA GLU A 159 10.22 -10.72 -0.24
C GLU A 159 11.50 -9.91 0.03
N CYS A 160 11.51 -8.63 -0.34
CA CYS A 160 12.68 -7.78 -0.34
C CYS A 160 12.36 -6.33 0.04
N GLU A 161 13.09 -5.77 1.01
CA GLU A 161 12.99 -4.35 1.37
C GLU A 161 13.26 -3.41 0.20
N PHE A 162 14.21 -3.76 -0.68
CA PHE A 162 14.50 -2.96 -1.88
C PHE A 162 13.33 -2.93 -2.86
N GLY A 163 12.44 -3.94 -2.83
CA GLY A 163 11.20 -3.90 -3.60
C GLY A 163 10.25 -2.80 -3.12
N VAL A 164 10.14 -2.65 -1.80
CA VAL A 164 9.36 -1.56 -1.18
C VAL A 164 10.02 -0.21 -1.48
N TYR A 165 11.33 -0.08 -1.27
CA TYR A 165 12.05 1.17 -1.53
C TYR A 165 11.98 1.63 -2.99
N ALA A 166 12.10 0.70 -3.95
CA ALA A 166 11.92 1.01 -5.36
C ALA A 166 10.49 1.48 -5.64
N THR A 167 9.48 0.81 -5.09
CA THR A 167 8.06 1.20 -5.26
C THR A 167 7.77 2.58 -4.66
N GLU A 168 8.32 2.88 -3.49
CA GLU A 168 8.23 4.22 -2.87
C GLU A 168 8.85 5.31 -3.75
N LEU A 169 9.95 5.00 -4.45
CA LEU A 169 10.57 5.93 -5.40
C LEU A 169 9.69 6.19 -6.62
N PHE A 170 9.06 5.14 -7.18
CA PHE A 170 8.04 5.30 -8.23
C PHE A 170 6.89 6.20 -7.75
N LEU A 171 6.37 5.97 -6.54
CA LEU A 171 5.29 6.78 -5.95
C LEU A 171 5.70 8.24 -5.69
N SER A 172 7.00 8.48 -5.50
CA SER A 172 7.56 9.82 -5.29
C SER A 172 7.89 10.53 -6.60
N THR A 173 7.74 9.87 -7.75
CA THR A 173 8.00 10.43 -9.08
C THR A 173 6.69 10.94 -9.68
N PRO A 174 6.63 12.21 -10.16
CA PRO A 174 5.43 12.77 -10.77
C PRO A 174 4.89 11.92 -11.93
N ASP A 175 3.57 11.89 -12.10
CA ASP A 175 2.80 11.27 -13.19
C ASP A 175 2.89 9.73 -13.29
N VAL A 176 3.88 9.11 -12.64
CA VAL A 176 4.11 7.66 -12.68
C VAL A 176 2.90 6.87 -12.20
N PHE A 177 2.31 7.26 -11.06
CA PHE A 177 1.21 6.50 -10.48
C PHE A 177 -0.02 6.52 -11.39
N GLU A 178 -0.43 7.72 -11.82
CA GLU A 178 -1.65 7.98 -12.60
C GLU A 178 -1.59 7.35 -13.98
N GLU A 179 -0.42 7.35 -14.61
CA GLU A 179 -0.22 6.73 -15.92
C GLU A 179 -0.01 5.22 -15.85
N SER A 180 0.61 4.71 -14.78
CA SER A 180 0.88 3.27 -14.63
C SER A 180 -0.34 2.51 -14.14
N TYR A 181 -1.08 3.05 -13.17
CA TYR A 181 -2.16 2.36 -12.46
C TYR A 181 -3.19 1.70 -13.40
N PRO A 182 -3.69 2.36 -14.48
CA PRO A 182 -4.63 1.74 -15.41
C PRO A 182 -4.09 0.52 -16.15
N SER A 183 -2.77 0.43 -16.34
CA SER A 183 -2.11 -0.67 -17.04
C SER A 183 -1.73 -1.84 -16.13
N LEU A 184 -1.73 -1.62 -14.81
CA LEU A 184 -1.47 -2.68 -13.83
C LEU A 184 -2.67 -3.63 -13.73
N ASP A 185 -2.37 -4.91 -13.51
CA ASP A 185 -3.40 -5.86 -13.09
C ASP A 185 -3.87 -5.58 -11.66
N ILE A 186 -5.00 -6.19 -11.31
CA ILE A 186 -5.69 -5.92 -10.06
C ILE A 186 -4.87 -6.27 -8.81
N GLU A 187 -4.01 -7.29 -8.89
CA GLU A 187 -3.15 -7.70 -7.78
C GLU A 187 -2.02 -6.68 -7.56
N CYS A 188 -1.39 -6.21 -8.63
CA CYS A 188 -0.44 -5.11 -8.58
C CYS A 188 -1.07 -3.84 -8.01
N ARG A 189 -2.29 -3.49 -8.42
CA ARG A 189 -3.01 -2.31 -7.90
C ARG A 189 -3.26 -2.43 -6.40
N LEU A 190 -3.70 -3.59 -5.92
CA LEU A 190 -3.91 -3.83 -4.49
C LEU A 190 -2.62 -3.64 -3.68
N ARG A 191 -1.51 -4.27 -4.11
CA ARG A 191 -0.20 -4.12 -3.46
C ARG A 191 0.28 -2.66 -3.46
N LEU A 192 0.06 -1.95 -4.55
CA LEU A 192 0.42 -0.53 -4.66
C LEU A 192 -0.40 0.34 -3.67
N LEU A 193 -1.71 0.08 -3.54
CA LEU A 193 -2.56 0.76 -2.58
C LEU A 193 -2.22 0.40 -1.12
N GLU A 194 -1.80 -0.84 -0.85
CA GLU A 194 -1.30 -1.27 0.47
C GLU A 194 -0.06 -0.47 0.87
N ILE A 195 0.93 -0.34 -0.03
CA ILE A 195 2.11 0.50 0.21
C ILE A 195 1.71 1.96 0.46
N CYS A 196 0.77 2.51 -0.32
CA CYS A 196 0.24 3.85 -0.06
C CYS A 196 -0.36 3.96 1.35
N HIS A 197 -1.18 2.99 1.76
CA HIS A 197 -1.76 2.98 3.10
C HIS A 197 -0.69 2.94 4.20
N ASP A 198 0.32 2.09 4.05
CA ASP A 198 1.42 1.95 5.00
C ASP A 198 2.26 3.24 5.11
N ILE A 199 2.53 3.91 3.98
CA ILE A 199 3.16 5.23 3.97
C ILE A 199 2.34 6.21 4.81
N LEU A 200 1.02 6.29 4.60
CA LEU A 200 0.15 7.20 5.34
C LEU A 200 0.08 6.88 6.84
N LEU A 201 0.11 5.61 7.22
CA LEU A 201 0.15 5.18 8.63
C LEU A 201 1.48 5.56 9.29
N SER A 202 2.59 5.50 8.52
CA SER A 202 3.92 5.89 9.02
C SER A 202 4.11 7.40 9.17
N LEU A 203 3.27 8.22 8.52
CA LEU A 203 3.34 9.68 8.66
C LEU A 203 3.04 10.10 10.10
N PRO A 204 3.83 11.02 10.68
CA PRO A 204 3.60 11.50 12.03
C PRO A 204 2.17 12.05 12.15
N GLU A 205 1.54 11.81 13.30
CA GLU A 205 0.27 12.46 13.60
C GLU A 205 0.48 13.97 13.70
N ASN A 206 -0.58 14.71 13.35
CA ASN A 206 -0.66 16.16 13.53
C ASN A 206 -0.61 16.49 15.03
N THR A 207 0.57 16.37 15.64
CA THR A 207 0.83 16.94 16.95
C THR A 207 0.82 18.44 16.77
N THR A 208 -0.24 19.08 17.26
CA THR A 208 -0.21 20.51 17.54
C THR A 208 1.11 20.82 18.22
N LYS A 209 1.96 21.61 17.54
CA LYS A 209 3.31 21.98 17.94
C LYS A 209 3.38 22.27 19.45
N VAL A 210 3.79 21.28 20.23
CA VAL A 210 4.41 21.55 21.53
C VAL A 210 5.86 21.81 21.19
N GLU A 211 6.27 23.08 21.27
CA GLU A 211 7.64 23.51 21.00
C GLU A 211 8.62 22.93 22.03
N ASP A 212 9.01 21.67 21.87
CA ASP A 212 10.15 21.12 22.61
C ASP A 212 11.45 21.63 21.98
N LYS A 213 11.93 22.76 22.52
CA LYS A 213 13.18 23.47 22.15
C LYS A 213 14.48 22.68 22.37
N LYS A 214 14.48 21.35 22.40
CA LYS A 214 15.68 20.55 22.63
C LYS A 214 15.74 19.26 21.81
N ARG A 215 15.97 19.38 20.50
CA ARG A 215 16.73 18.36 19.74
C ARG A 215 17.64 19.06 18.73
N LYS A 216 18.85 19.39 19.18
CA LYS A 216 20.02 19.50 18.30
C LYS A 216 20.58 18.08 18.20
N ASP A 217 20.43 17.49 17.02
CA ASP A 217 21.29 16.49 16.37
C ASP A 217 20.43 15.81 15.28
N LEU A 218 20.72 16.12 14.01
CA LEU A 218 20.02 15.61 12.82
C LEU A 218 20.29 14.11 12.61
N PRO A 219 19.39 13.42 11.89
CA PRO A 219 19.80 12.57 10.79
C PRO A 219 19.51 13.22 9.44
N LYS A 220 20.41 12.97 8.48
CA LYS A 220 20.33 13.32 7.06
C LYS A 220 18.95 12.99 6.49
N ALA A 221 18.46 13.84 5.58
CA ALA A 221 17.19 13.74 4.88
C ALA A 221 16.80 12.29 4.56
N GLU A 222 15.90 11.72 5.36
CA GLU A 222 15.03 10.64 4.89
C GLU A 222 14.29 11.20 3.66
N PRO A 223 14.24 10.49 2.53
CA PRO A 223 13.25 10.82 1.53
C PRO A 223 11.91 10.79 2.26
N THR A 224 11.26 11.95 2.33
CA THR A 224 10.03 12.14 3.09
C THR A 224 8.99 11.22 2.48
N ARG A 225 8.85 9.99 3.03
CA ARG A 225 7.87 9.00 2.58
C ARG A 225 6.52 9.67 2.57
N LYS A 226 6.05 10.04 1.39
CA LYS A 226 4.81 10.78 1.19
C LYS A 226 4.19 10.34 -0.11
N ILE A 227 2.87 10.36 -0.13
CA ILE A 227 2.12 10.22 -1.37
C ILE A 227 2.06 11.60 -2.02
N LEU A 228 2.35 11.69 -3.32
CA LEU A 228 2.17 12.95 -4.03
C LEU A 228 0.68 13.31 -4.11
N MET A 229 0.35 14.60 -4.03
CA MET A 229 -1.05 15.05 -4.09
C MET A 229 -1.76 14.61 -5.39
N PRO A 230 -1.12 14.66 -6.58
CA PRO A 230 -1.70 14.11 -7.80
C PRO A 230 -2.11 12.63 -7.67
N CYS A 231 -1.28 11.79 -7.06
CA CYS A 231 -1.60 10.38 -6.84
C CYS A 231 -2.84 10.19 -5.95
N LEU A 232 -2.95 10.99 -4.87
CA LEU A 232 -4.14 10.96 -4.01
C LEU A 232 -5.40 11.40 -4.78
N LYS A 233 -5.32 12.48 -5.56
CA LYS A 233 -6.44 12.94 -6.39
C LYS A 233 -6.87 11.87 -7.38
N PHE A 234 -5.93 11.18 -8.01
CA PHE A 234 -6.25 10.05 -8.88
C PHE A 234 -6.96 8.93 -8.13
N MET A 235 -6.48 8.54 -6.93
CA MET A 235 -7.15 7.51 -6.11
C MET A 235 -8.58 7.92 -5.73
N VAL A 236 -8.80 9.20 -5.42
CA VAL A 236 -10.15 9.76 -5.18
C VAL A 236 -11.03 9.65 -6.43
N GLU A 237 -10.52 9.97 -7.61
CA GLU A 237 -11.25 9.81 -8.87
C GLU A 237 -11.59 8.32 -9.15
N GLN A 238 -10.67 7.40 -8.89
CA GLN A 238 -10.94 5.96 -9.02
C GLN A 238 -12.00 5.50 -8.02
N LEU A 239 -11.92 5.95 -6.76
CA LEU A 239 -12.91 5.66 -5.74
C LEU A 239 -14.29 6.13 -6.18
N LYS A 240 -14.45 7.38 -6.62
CA LYS A 240 -15.75 7.92 -7.08
C LYS A 240 -16.31 7.08 -8.23
N ARG A 241 -15.50 6.77 -9.25
CA ARG A 241 -15.92 6.01 -10.44
C ARG A 241 -16.31 4.56 -10.14
N ARG A 242 -15.68 3.93 -9.15
CA ARG A 242 -15.77 2.48 -8.93
C ARG A 242 -16.43 2.10 -7.62
N SER A 243 -16.73 3.06 -6.76
CA SER A 243 -17.35 2.88 -5.44
C SER A 243 -18.54 1.92 -5.45
N PHE A 244 -19.43 2.03 -6.44
CA PHE A 244 -20.63 1.21 -6.56
C PHE A 244 -20.36 -0.28 -6.81
N LEU A 245 -19.14 -0.66 -7.22
CA LEU A 245 -18.77 -2.08 -7.35
C LEU A 245 -18.82 -2.80 -6.00
N ILE A 246 -18.68 -2.09 -4.87
CA ILE A 246 -18.84 -2.69 -3.55
C ILE A 246 -20.24 -3.28 -3.37
N LEU A 247 -21.28 -2.68 -3.97
CA LEU A 247 -22.66 -3.18 -3.86
C LEU A 247 -22.94 -4.40 -4.75
N LYS A 248 -21.99 -4.82 -5.59
CA LYS A 248 -22.11 -5.99 -6.48
C LYS A 248 -21.54 -7.28 -5.87
N THR A 249 -21.29 -7.32 -4.55
CA THR A 249 -20.66 -8.44 -3.81
C THR A 249 -21.49 -9.72 -3.70
N SER A 250 -22.39 -10.01 -4.65
CA SER A 250 -23.10 -11.30 -4.68
C SER A 250 -22.10 -12.47 -4.69
N ALA A 251 -22.51 -13.64 -4.18
CA ALA A 251 -21.66 -14.83 -4.04
C ALA A 251 -20.93 -15.31 -5.32
N HIS A 252 -21.31 -14.83 -6.51
CA HIS A 252 -20.62 -15.11 -7.78
C HIS A 252 -19.60 -14.02 -8.20
N TYR A 253 -19.58 -12.87 -7.53
CA TYR A 253 -18.73 -11.70 -7.81
C TYR A 253 -17.84 -11.31 -6.61
N ALA A 254 -18.11 -11.81 -5.41
CA ALA A 254 -17.31 -11.56 -4.19
C ALA A 254 -15.87 -12.11 -4.26
N ASP A 255 -15.64 -13.10 -5.13
CA ASP A 255 -14.30 -13.62 -5.45
C ASP A 255 -13.54 -12.73 -6.45
N SER A 256 -14.19 -11.73 -7.04
CA SER A 256 -13.49 -10.77 -7.89
C SER A 256 -12.65 -9.84 -7.02
N LEU A 257 -11.45 -9.51 -7.49
CA LEU A 257 -10.55 -8.61 -6.77
C LEU A 257 -10.98 -7.13 -6.90
N GLU A 258 -12.05 -6.83 -7.66
CA GLU A 258 -12.48 -5.45 -7.92
C GLU A 258 -13.15 -4.79 -6.69
N PRO A 259 -14.07 -5.43 -5.94
CA PRO A 259 -14.54 -4.87 -4.68
C PRO A 259 -13.42 -4.68 -3.67
N ARG A 260 -12.40 -5.55 -3.64
CA ARG A 260 -11.23 -5.41 -2.76
C ARG A 260 -10.45 -4.14 -3.07
N GLU A 261 -10.27 -3.82 -4.35
CA GLU A 261 -9.61 -2.58 -4.77
C GLU A 261 -10.39 -1.35 -4.30
N VAL A 262 -11.72 -1.37 -4.39
CA VAL A 262 -12.59 -0.29 -3.90
C VAL A 262 -12.48 -0.15 -2.37
N SER A 263 -12.45 -1.26 -1.63
CA SER A 263 -12.23 -1.26 -0.19
C SER A 263 -10.87 -0.69 0.19
N LYS A 264 -9.81 -1.06 -0.53
CA LYS A 264 -8.48 -0.52 -0.27
C LYS A 264 -8.39 0.97 -0.63
N LEU A 265 -9.05 1.41 -1.70
CA LEU A 265 -9.13 2.83 -2.06
C LEU A 265 -9.79 3.67 -0.94
N ILE A 266 -10.92 3.21 -0.38
CA ILE A 266 -11.57 3.96 0.72
C ILE A 266 -10.70 3.97 1.98
N GLU A 267 -9.99 2.89 2.30
CA GLU A 267 -9.03 2.86 3.42
C GLU A 267 -7.93 3.90 3.26
N VAL A 268 -7.29 3.94 2.08
CA VAL A 268 -6.24 4.92 1.76
C VAL A 268 -6.77 6.35 1.86
N VAL A 269 -7.92 6.64 1.23
CA VAL A 269 -8.49 8.00 1.23
C VAL A 269 -8.96 8.42 2.63
N ALA A 270 -9.59 7.54 3.40
CA ALA A 270 -10.01 7.80 4.78
C ALA A 270 -8.81 7.98 5.72
N CYS A 271 -7.68 7.30 5.45
CA CYS A 271 -6.44 7.51 6.17
C CYS A 271 -5.82 8.87 5.83
N ALA A 272 -5.68 9.18 4.54
CA ALA A 272 -5.16 10.46 4.05
C ALA A 272 -6.00 11.64 4.57
N SER A 273 -7.32 11.50 4.66
CA SER A 273 -8.22 12.57 5.15
C SER A 273 -7.97 12.98 6.60
N SER A 274 -7.14 12.27 7.35
CA SER A 274 -6.75 12.63 8.72
C SER A 274 -5.34 13.19 8.85
N LYS A 275 -4.64 13.43 7.73
CA LYS A 275 -3.24 13.84 7.68
C LYS A 275 -3.10 15.15 6.91
N ASP A 276 -2.26 16.06 7.40
CA ASP A 276 -1.84 17.23 6.61
C ASP A 276 -0.74 16.85 5.60
N PRO A 277 -0.71 17.46 4.40
CA PRO A 277 -1.63 18.49 3.89
C PRO A 277 -2.88 17.92 3.17
N TYR A 278 -3.08 16.60 3.19
CA TYR A 278 -4.12 15.93 2.39
C TYR A 278 -5.55 16.28 2.81
N ASN A 279 -5.80 16.46 4.11
CA ASN A 279 -7.13 16.80 4.62
C ASN A 279 -7.71 18.06 3.93
N ALA A 280 -6.95 19.15 3.88
CA ALA A 280 -7.40 20.41 3.31
C ALA A 280 -7.77 20.28 1.82
N GLU A 281 -6.99 19.51 1.05
CA GLU A 281 -7.29 19.27 -0.36
C GLU A 281 -8.57 18.44 -0.52
N LEU A 282 -8.71 17.36 0.24
CA LEU A 282 -9.88 16.48 0.17
C LEU A 282 -11.17 17.19 0.59
N GLN A 283 -11.09 18.14 1.54
CA GLN A 283 -12.24 18.96 1.95
C GLN A 283 -12.80 19.83 0.82
N MET A 284 -11.96 20.24 -0.14
CA MET A 284 -12.39 21.04 -1.28
C MET A 284 -13.16 20.24 -2.33
N ASP A 285 -13.03 18.91 -2.36
CA ASP A 285 -13.78 18.05 -3.28
C ASP A 285 -15.19 17.77 -2.73
N LYS A 286 -16.13 18.66 -3.08
CA LYS A 286 -17.55 18.50 -2.71
C LYS A 286 -18.17 17.22 -3.27
N SER A 287 -17.74 16.78 -4.47
CA SER A 287 -18.28 15.57 -5.09
C SER A 287 -17.93 14.32 -4.29
N LEU A 288 -16.71 14.25 -3.75
CA LEU A 288 -16.29 13.15 -2.88
C LEU A 288 -17.19 13.02 -1.65
N LEU A 289 -17.50 14.12 -0.97
CA LEU A 289 -18.37 14.12 0.20
C LEU A 289 -19.79 13.65 -0.12
N ILE A 290 -20.36 14.18 -1.22
CA ILE A 290 -21.70 13.82 -1.69
C ILE A 290 -21.75 12.33 -2.03
N ASP A 291 -20.81 11.84 -2.84
CA ASP A 291 -20.74 10.44 -3.27
C ASP A 291 -20.57 9.49 -2.08
N CYS A 292 -19.70 9.82 -1.12
CA CYS A 292 -19.52 9.02 0.10
C CYS A 292 -20.78 8.97 0.95
N THR A 293 -21.51 10.09 1.05
CA THR A 293 -22.77 10.16 1.81
C THR A 293 -23.86 9.30 1.16
N PHE A 294 -24.02 9.38 -0.16
CA PHE A 294 -24.96 8.52 -0.89
C PHE A 294 -24.57 7.04 -0.86
N LEU A 295 -23.28 6.72 -0.94
CA LEU A 295 -22.80 5.36 -0.83
C LEU A 295 -23.05 4.78 0.57
N LEU A 296 -22.80 5.57 1.62
CA LEU A 296 -23.14 5.19 3.00
C LEU A 296 -24.63 4.91 3.13
N LYS A 297 -25.49 5.79 2.58
CA LYS A 297 -26.95 5.59 2.58
C LYS A 297 -27.32 4.29 1.89
N SER A 298 -26.77 4.03 0.71
CA SER A 298 -27.05 2.84 -0.09
C SER A 298 -26.65 1.55 0.64
N ILE A 299 -25.42 1.49 1.15
CA ILE A 299 -24.90 0.34 1.90
C ILE A 299 -25.68 0.12 3.19
N HIS A 300 -26.03 1.21 3.90
CA HIS A 300 -26.81 1.13 5.12
C HIS A 300 -28.20 0.54 4.85
N MET A 301 -28.91 1.05 3.84
CA MET A 301 -30.23 0.57 3.45
C MET A 301 -30.21 -0.91 3.03
N VAL A 302 -29.22 -1.33 2.24
CA VAL A 302 -29.03 -2.75 1.90
C VAL A 302 -28.77 -3.58 3.15
N GLY A 303 -27.90 -3.12 4.06
CA GLY A 303 -27.63 -3.82 5.31
C GLY A 303 -28.89 -4.02 6.19
N GLN A 304 -29.82 -3.06 6.16
CA GLN A 304 -31.08 -3.13 6.91
C GLN A 304 -32.07 -4.17 6.37
N THR A 305 -31.95 -4.62 5.12
CA THR A 305 -32.82 -5.71 4.61
C THR A 305 -32.51 -7.06 5.25
N GLY A 306 -31.34 -7.19 5.89
CA GLY A 306 -30.87 -8.44 6.47
C GLY A 306 -30.31 -9.42 5.44
N ASP A 307 -29.63 -10.45 5.96
CA ASP A 307 -29.10 -11.60 5.21
C ASP A 307 -28.21 -11.25 4.01
N ASN A 308 -27.30 -10.29 4.20
CA ASN A 308 -26.33 -9.88 3.16
C ASN A 308 -24.99 -9.42 3.74
N GLU A 309 -24.04 -9.11 2.86
CA GLU A 309 -22.66 -8.74 3.19
C GLU A 309 -22.52 -7.38 3.89
N PHE A 310 -23.60 -6.59 3.99
CA PHE A 310 -23.64 -5.32 4.70
C PHE A 310 -24.51 -5.37 5.96
N SER A 311 -25.13 -6.52 6.24
CA SER A 311 -25.88 -6.72 7.48
C SER A 311 -24.96 -6.68 8.70
N PRO A 312 -25.34 -5.96 9.78
CA PRO A 312 -24.53 -5.88 10.98
C PRO A 312 -24.30 -7.25 11.64
N ILE A 313 -23.08 -7.49 12.11
CA ILE A 313 -22.75 -8.68 12.89
C ILE A 313 -22.79 -8.33 14.38
N HIS A 314 -23.86 -8.73 15.08
CA HIS A 314 -24.05 -8.38 16.50
C HIS A 314 -23.40 -9.37 17.49
N LYS A 315 -22.96 -10.54 17.04
CA LYS A 315 -22.33 -11.55 17.90
C LYS A 315 -20.86 -11.74 17.52
N LEU A 316 -19.94 -11.45 18.45
CA LEU A 316 -18.51 -11.71 18.25
C LEU A 316 -18.21 -13.19 17.98
N SER A 317 -19.05 -14.11 18.49
CA SER A 317 -18.93 -15.54 18.18
C SER A 317 -19.07 -15.85 16.69
N ALA A 318 -19.73 -15.00 15.91
CA ALA A 318 -19.81 -15.13 14.45
C ALA A 318 -18.48 -14.77 13.75
N LEU A 319 -17.55 -14.12 14.46
CA LEU A 319 -16.16 -13.93 14.02
C LEU A 319 -15.23 -15.05 14.51
N ASN A 320 -15.71 -16.03 15.28
CA ASN A 320 -14.90 -17.12 15.85
C ASN A 320 -15.22 -18.47 15.18
N ILE A 321 -15.14 -18.58 13.86
CA ILE A 321 -15.04 -19.90 13.22
C ILE A 321 -13.56 -20.27 13.13
N SER A 322 -12.98 -20.55 14.30
CA SER A 322 -11.68 -21.19 14.44
C SER A 322 -11.84 -22.64 14.90
N ASP A 323 -12.54 -23.44 14.10
CA ASP A 323 -12.33 -24.89 14.11
C ASP A 323 -11.59 -25.27 12.82
N LYS A 324 -10.29 -25.51 12.97
CA LYS A 324 -9.37 -26.09 11.98
C LYS A 324 -8.95 -25.20 10.80
N GLY A 325 -8.11 -24.19 11.07
CA GLY A 325 -7.15 -23.68 10.08
C GLY A 325 -7.74 -22.98 8.84
N VAL A 326 -9.01 -22.56 8.88
CA VAL A 326 -9.62 -21.68 7.88
C VAL A 326 -9.54 -20.26 8.43
N GLU A 327 -8.87 -19.35 7.72
CA GLU A 327 -8.84 -17.93 8.06
C GLU A 327 -10.27 -17.35 8.11
N ASN A 328 -10.51 -16.35 8.96
CA ASN A 328 -11.84 -15.73 9.12
C ASN A 328 -12.34 -15.16 7.78
N GLN A 329 -13.27 -15.86 7.13
CA GLN A 329 -13.87 -15.44 5.84
C GLN A 329 -14.49 -14.03 5.90
N VAL A 330 -14.90 -13.59 7.10
CA VAL A 330 -15.48 -12.26 7.32
C VAL A 330 -14.44 -11.15 7.17
N GLU A 331 -13.24 -11.29 7.73
CA GLU A 331 -12.19 -10.26 7.70
C GLU A 331 -11.56 -10.11 6.31
N GLN A 332 -11.58 -11.18 5.52
CA GLN A 332 -11.10 -11.18 4.14
C GLN A 332 -12.13 -10.63 3.14
N HIS A 333 -13.37 -10.45 3.58
CA HIS A 333 -14.44 -9.98 2.73
C HIS A 333 -14.28 -8.47 2.44
N PRO A 334 -14.43 -8.00 1.19
CA PRO A 334 -14.29 -6.59 0.84
C PRO A 334 -15.16 -5.63 1.68
N ALA A 335 -16.36 -6.07 2.10
CA ALA A 335 -17.26 -5.26 2.92
C ALA A 335 -16.80 -5.06 4.39
N PHE A 336 -15.80 -5.81 4.86
CA PHE A 336 -15.26 -5.67 6.21
C PHE A 336 -14.63 -4.29 6.39
N GLY A 337 -15.00 -3.58 7.46
CA GLY A 337 -14.52 -2.22 7.75
C GLY A 337 -14.98 -1.13 6.77
N PHE A 338 -15.55 -1.46 5.62
CA PHE A 338 -15.86 -0.52 4.55
C PHE A 338 -16.79 0.61 5.01
N LYS A 339 -17.87 0.27 5.71
CA LYS A 339 -18.86 1.24 6.22
C LYS A 339 -18.23 2.12 7.28
N ALA A 340 -17.37 1.58 8.14
CA ALA A 340 -16.62 2.36 9.13
C ALA A 340 -15.66 3.36 8.47
N CYS A 341 -14.94 2.96 7.41
CA CYS A 341 -14.07 3.87 6.65
C CYS A 341 -14.86 5.00 5.97
N LEU A 342 -16.06 4.74 5.45
CA LEU A 342 -16.94 5.79 4.91
C LEU A 342 -17.34 6.81 5.99
N VAL A 343 -17.80 6.33 7.15
CA VAL A 343 -18.17 7.21 8.27
C VAL A 343 -16.97 8.03 8.73
N ARG A 344 -15.78 7.41 8.85
CA ARG A 344 -14.52 8.09 9.15
C ARG A 344 -14.22 9.19 8.14
N LEU A 345 -14.28 8.88 6.84
CA LEU A 345 -14.00 9.83 5.78
C LEU A 345 -14.96 11.02 5.84
N ILE A 346 -16.27 10.79 5.89
CA ILE A 346 -17.29 11.85 6.01
C ILE A 346 -17.02 12.74 7.23
N GLY A 347 -16.76 12.12 8.39
CA GLY A 347 -16.44 12.85 9.61
C GLY A 347 -15.18 13.71 9.50
N ASN A 348 -14.13 13.20 8.87
CA ASN A 348 -12.88 13.92 8.65
C ASN A 348 -13.05 15.09 7.66
N LEU A 349 -13.82 14.91 6.59
CA LEU A 349 -14.12 15.97 5.61
C LEU A 349 -14.97 17.11 6.21
N CYS A 350 -15.70 16.85 7.29
CA CYS A 350 -16.50 17.86 7.99
C CYS A 350 -15.72 18.59 9.10
N TRP A 351 -14.52 18.13 9.46
CA TRP A 351 -13.76 18.71 10.57
C TRP A 351 -13.40 20.17 10.28
N ARG A 352 -13.99 21.09 11.05
CA ARG A 352 -13.80 22.55 10.93
C ARG A 352 -14.08 23.10 9.54
N HIS A 353 -14.94 22.44 8.76
CA HIS A 353 -15.27 22.84 7.39
C HIS A 353 -16.78 23.08 7.24
N LYS A 354 -17.22 24.34 7.47
CA LYS A 354 -18.64 24.71 7.57
C LYS A 354 -19.47 24.29 6.36
N GLU A 355 -18.97 24.48 5.15
CA GLU A 355 -19.68 24.10 3.93
C GLU A 355 -19.94 22.59 3.86
N ASN A 356 -18.98 21.77 4.29
CA ASN A 356 -19.13 20.31 4.28
C ASN A 356 -20.08 19.86 5.38
N GLN A 357 -20.02 20.51 6.55
CA GLN A 357 -20.97 20.27 7.63
C GLN A 357 -22.41 20.54 7.21
N ASP A 358 -22.64 21.65 6.49
CA ASP A 358 -23.96 22.03 5.99
C ASP A 358 -24.42 21.09 4.87
N GLN A 359 -23.53 20.73 3.96
CA GLN A 359 -23.81 19.78 2.87
C GLN A 359 -24.28 18.42 3.41
N VAL A 360 -23.61 17.87 4.44
CA VAL A 360 -24.04 16.60 5.05
C VAL A 360 -25.40 16.73 5.72
N ARG A 361 -25.71 17.86 6.36
CA ARG A 361 -27.05 18.12 6.91
C ARG A 361 -28.11 18.10 5.81
N GLU A 362 -27.86 18.81 4.71
CA GLU A 362 -28.80 18.93 3.58
C GLU A 362 -29.04 17.60 2.84
N LEU A 363 -28.11 16.65 2.97
CA LEU A 363 -28.24 15.29 2.42
C LEU A 363 -28.90 14.29 3.39
N ASP A 364 -29.49 14.76 4.49
CA ASP A 364 -30.00 13.93 5.60
C ASP A 364 -28.93 13.00 6.20
N GLY A 365 -27.66 13.41 6.14
CA GLY A 365 -26.53 12.62 6.60
C GLY A 365 -26.43 12.54 8.12
N ILE A 366 -26.94 13.52 8.88
CA ILE A 366 -26.93 13.50 10.36
C ILE A 366 -27.81 12.35 10.89
N PRO A 367 -29.11 12.23 10.52
CA PRO A 367 -29.91 11.07 10.90
C PRO A 367 -29.29 9.74 10.46
N LEU A 368 -28.78 9.66 9.23
CA LEU A 368 -28.14 8.45 8.70
C LEU A 368 -26.93 8.01 9.55
N LEU A 369 -26.06 8.94 9.94
CA LEU A 369 -24.90 8.66 10.77
C LEU A 369 -25.31 8.17 12.16
N LEU A 370 -26.32 8.80 12.77
CA LEU A 370 -26.87 8.36 14.06
C LEU A 370 -27.47 6.95 13.97
N ASP A 371 -28.14 6.62 12.87
CA ASP A 371 -28.68 5.28 12.64
C ASP A 371 -27.57 4.22 12.42
N CYS A 372 -26.39 4.65 11.96
CA CYS A 372 -25.21 3.78 11.91
C CYS A 372 -24.62 3.45 13.29
N CYS A 373 -25.05 4.11 14.37
CA CYS A 373 -24.52 3.96 15.74
C CYS A 373 -24.97 2.65 16.39
N SER A 374 -24.57 1.51 15.83
CA SER A 374 -24.86 0.18 16.34
C SER A 374 -23.59 -0.65 16.46
N ILE A 375 -23.61 -1.66 17.34
CA ILE A 375 -22.51 -2.62 17.43
C ILE A 375 -22.53 -3.49 16.17
N ASP A 376 -21.45 -3.42 15.41
CA ASP A 376 -21.27 -4.17 14.18
C ASP A 376 -19.85 -4.72 14.11
N ALA A 377 -19.69 -6.02 14.34
CA ALA A 377 -18.40 -6.68 14.31
C ALA A 377 -17.78 -6.73 12.90
N ARG A 378 -18.59 -6.57 11.84
CA ARG A 378 -18.09 -6.42 10.46
C ARG A 378 -17.45 -5.06 10.23
N ASN A 379 -17.82 -4.06 11.02
CA ASN A 379 -17.31 -2.71 10.90
C ASN A 379 -16.70 -2.25 12.23
N PRO A 380 -15.43 -2.64 12.49
CA PRO A 380 -14.74 -2.28 13.72
C PRO A 380 -14.78 -0.78 14.00
N LEU A 381 -14.97 -0.43 15.27
CA LEU A 381 -15.03 0.95 15.76
C LEU A 381 -16.15 1.82 15.16
N MET A 382 -17.21 1.22 14.58
CA MET A 382 -18.34 1.95 13.98
C MET A 382 -18.89 3.05 14.89
N ILE A 383 -19.18 2.74 16.16
CA ILE A 383 -19.71 3.70 17.13
C ILE A 383 -18.74 4.87 17.33
N GLN A 384 -17.44 4.60 17.46
CA GLN A 384 -16.41 5.62 17.67
C GLN A 384 -16.31 6.56 16.46
N TRP A 385 -16.36 5.99 15.25
CA TRP A 385 -16.34 6.78 14.02
C TRP A 385 -17.61 7.63 13.87
N VAL A 386 -18.79 7.09 14.19
CA VAL A 386 -20.04 7.86 14.21
C VAL A 386 -19.97 9.01 15.21
N VAL A 387 -19.51 8.76 16.44
CA VAL A 387 -19.37 9.79 17.46
C VAL A 387 -18.42 10.91 17.00
N LEU A 388 -17.29 10.55 16.39
CA LEU A 388 -16.34 11.52 15.82
C LEU A 388 -17.00 12.34 14.69
N ALA A 389 -17.71 11.68 13.76
CA ALA A 389 -18.37 12.34 12.65
C ALA A 389 -19.44 13.33 13.13
N ILE A 390 -20.30 12.93 14.07
CA ILE A 390 -21.33 13.80 14.66
C ILE A 390 -20.70 14.97 15.42
N ARG A 391 -19.64 14.73 16.21
CA ARG A 391 -18.87 15.81 16.84
C ARG A 391 -18.40 16.83 15.80
N ASN A 392 -17.75 16.37 14.74
CA ASN A 392 -17.18 17.24 13.71
C ASN A 392 -18.28 18.00 12.93
N LEU A 393 -19.44 17.38 12.71
CA LEU A 393 -20.61 18.02 12.09
C LEU A 393 -21.22 19.12 12.95
N CYS A 394 -21.22 18.95 14.27
CA CYS A 394 -21.80 19.90 15.22
C CYS A 394 -20.81 20.95 15.72
N GLU A 395 -19.49 20.76 15.56
CA GLU A 395 -18.45 21.69 16.00
C GLU A 395 -18.67 23.07 15.35
N ASN A 396 -19.03 24.06 16.18
CA ASN A 396 -19.34 25.44 15.76
C ASN A 396 -20.48 25.58 14.73
N ASN A 397 -21.40 24.60 14.66
CA ASN A 397 -22.53 24.62 13.74
C ASN A 397 -23.87 24.44 14.46
N LYS A 398 -24.54 25.55 14.77
CA LYS A 398 -25.81 25.57 15.51
C LYS A 398 -26.97 24.94 14.74
N ASP A 399 -26.98 25.09 13.42
CA ASP A 399 -28.04 24.53 12.58
C ASP A 399 -27.97 22.99 12.60
N ASN A 400 -26.77 22.42 12.53
CA ASN A 400 -26.57 20.98 12.68
C ASN A 400 -26.93 20.50 14.10
N GLN A 401 -26.58 21.25 15.14
CA GLN A 401 -26.99 20.94 16.52
C GLN A 401 -28.52 20.97 16.68
N ALA A 402 -29.21 21.90 16.01
CA ALA A 402 -30.66 22.02 16.05
C ALA A 402 -31.36 20.80 15.45
N VAL A 403 -30.80 20.19 14.40
CA VAL A 403 -31.33 18.93 13.83
C VAL A 403 -31.36 17.83 14.89
N ILE A 404 -30.28 17.65 15.65
CA ILE A 404 -30.22 16.64 16.71
C ILE A 404 -31.13 17.02 17.89
N ALA A 405 -31.16 18.30 18.28
CA ALA A 405 -32.01 18.78 19.37
C ALA A 405 -33.51 18.64 19.06
N ALA A 406 -33.90 18.67 17.79
CA ALA A 406 -35.27 18.47 17.33
C ALA A 406 -35.69 16.99 17.25
N MET A 407 -34.75 16.04 17.39
CA MET A 407 -35.07 14.61 17.36
C MET A 407 -35.86 14.22 18.61
N ASN A 408 -37.06 13.69 18.40
CA ASN A 408 -37.92 13.19 19.46
C ASN A 408 -37.82 11.68 19.58
N ARG A 409 -37.95 11.18 20.80
CA ARG A 409 -37.95 9.75 21.07
C ARG A 409 -39.32 9.17 20.68
N GLU A 410 -39.35 8.31 19.66
CA GLU A 410 -40.56 7.60 19.25
C GLU A 410 -40.68 6.18 19.83
N GLY A 411 -39.65 5.69 20.53
CA GLY A 411 -39.66 4.38 21.17
C GLY A 411 -38.35 3.98 21.85
N SER A 412 -38.25 2.72 22.27
CA SER A 412 -36.99 2.06 22.65
C SER A 412 -36.96 0.68 22.01
N ILE A 413 -35.94 0.41 21.19
CA ILE A 413 -35.75 -0.90 20.57
C ILE A 413 -35.00 -1.78 21.58
N ASP A 414 -35.73 -2.66 22.25
CA ASP A 414 -35.13 -3.67 23.12
C ASP A 414 -34.42 -4.69 22.21
N THR A 415 -33.08 -4.66 22.21
CA THR A 415 -32.27 -5.44 21.27
C THR A 415 -32.11 -6.86 21.80
N ARG A 416 -32.18 -7.87 20.92
CA ARG A 416 -31.89 -9.28 21.28
C ARG A 416 -30.57 -9.45 22.04
N MET A 417 -29.58 -8.60 21.76
CA MET A 417 -28.31 -8.55 22.49
C MET A 417 -28.48 -8.21 23.98
N LEU A 418 -29.32 -7.24 24.35
CA LEU A 418 -29.56 -6.92 25.75
C LEU A 418 -30.15 -8.12 26.46
N HIS A 419 -31.11 -8.82 25.83
CA HIS A 419 -31.68 -10.05 26.36
C HIS A 419 -30.64 -11.16 26.52
N ASP A 420 -29.75 -11.36 25.54
CA ASP A 420 -28.65 -12.32 25.60
C ASP A 420 -27.66 -12.00 26.75
N LEU A 421 -27.55 -10.73 27.16
CA LEU A 421 -26.76 -10.28 28.32
C LEU A 421 -27.56 -10.27 29.65
N GLY A 422 -28.82 -10.71 29.63
CA GLY A 422 -29.70 -10.68 30.80
C GLY A 422 -30.15 -9.27 31.20
N LEU A 423 -30.25 -8.34 30.23
CA LEU A 423 -30.60 -6.94 30.39
C LEU A 423 -31.81 -6.56 29.50
N THR A 424 -32.49 -5.47 29.85
CA THR A 424 -33.56 -4.85 29.04
C THR A 424 -33.56 -3.34 29.26
N LEU A 425 -34.22 -2.60 28.37
CA LEU A 425 -34.37 -1.15 28.49
C LEU A 425 -35.64 -0.80 29.26
N HIS A 426 -35.49 -0.05 30.36
CA HIS A 426 -36.59 0.62 31.04
C HIS A 426 -36.61 2.09 30.63
N ALA A 427 -37.70 2.46 29.97
CA ALA A 427 -38.02 3.83 29.62
C ALA A 427 -38.75 4.53 30.77
N ASP A 428 -38.29 5.71 31.17
CA ASP A 428 -39.13 6.61 31.96
C ASP A 428 -39.83 7.59 31.02
N ASP A 429 -41.13 7.36 30.78
CA ASP A 429 -41.97 8.16 29.88
C ASP A 429 -42.05 9.64 30.29
N LYS A 430 -41.66 9.98 31.53
CA LYS A 430 -41.68 11.35 32.03
C LYS A 430 -40.34 12.09 31.89
N SER A 431 -39.20 11.40 31.75
CA SER A 431 -37.89 12.04 31.82
C SER A 431 -37.02 11.91 30.57
N ASN A 432 -37.52 11.28 29.50
CA ASN A 432 -36.74 10.95 28.29
C ASN A 432 -35.44 10.17 28.58
N LYS A 433 -35.28 9.66 29.82
CA LYS A 433 -34.13 8.88 30.27
C LYS A 433 -34.42 7.40 30.07
N VAL A 434 -33.47 6.72 29.45
CA VAL A 434 -33.46 5.26 29.31
C VAL A 434 -32.51 4.68 30.35
N ARG A 435 -32.93 3.65 31.07
CA ARG A 435 -32.08 2.90 32.01
C ARG A 435 -31.96 1.46 31.53
N ILE A 436 -30.76 0.92 31.61
CA ILE A 436 -30.53 -0.52 31.44
C ILE A 436 -30.87 -1.18 32.77
N VAL A 437 -31.77 -2.17 32.75
CA VAL A 437 -32.19 -2.92 33.93
C VAL A 437 -32.03 -4.42 33.70
N PRO A 438 -31.87 -5.24 34.75
CA PRO A 438 -31.85 -6.69 34.59
C PRO A 438 -33.13 -7.21 33.96
N LEU A 439 -32.99 -8.17 33.04
CA LEU A 439 -34.10 -8.90 32.45
C LEU A 439 -34.78 -9.71 33.55
N LYS A 440 -36.06 -9.45 33.83
CA LYS A 440 -36.80 -10.17 34.88
C LYS A 440 -36.88 -11.65 34.50
N SER A 441 -36.31 -12.52 35.32
CA SER A 441 -36.51 -13.97 35.24
C SER A 441 -38.00 -14.28 35.39
N LYS A 442 -38.58 -15.02 34.43
CA LYS A 442 -39.91 -15.62 34.61
C LYS A 442 -39.87 -16.71 35.67
#